data_AF-A0A924LWE6-F1
#
_entry.id   AF-A0A924LWE6-F1
#
_cell.length_a   1.000
_cell.length_b   1.000
_cell.length_c   1.000
_cell.angle_alpha   90.00
_cell.angle_beta   90.00
_cell.angle_gamma   90.00
#
_symmetry.space_group_name_H-M   'P 1'
#
loop_
_entity.id
_entity.type
_entity.pdbx_description
1 polymer ?
#
loop_
_entity_poly.entity_id
_entity_poly.type
_entity_poly.pdbx_seq_one_letter_code
_entity_poly.pdbx_strand_id
1 'polypeptide(L)'
;MIRPRPFAGWFVCPSGLTDFSSEPLCSDNRESANSESRARLGVKTGVSRKAKFVLTKEERQTIVTKFGKSPTDTGATEVQVALITERINYLTGHLKTHKHDHHSRRGLLMLVGQRRRLLNYLTKKDLEGYRALIKELGLRK
;
A
#
# COMPACT_ATOMS: atom_id res chain seq x y z
N MET A 1 20.81 31.78 40.20
CA MET A 1 19.50 32.34 40.61
C MET A 1 18.41 31.58 39.89
N ILE A 2 17.33 31.28 40.62
CA ILE A 2 16.05 30.68 40.21
C ILE A 2 16.04 29.14 40.08
N ARG A 3 15.27 28.56 41.01
CA ARG A 3 15.03 27.15 41.34
C ARG A 3 13.79 26.61 40.60
N PRO A 4 13.64 25.28 40.46
CA PRO A 4 12.45 24.64 39.89
C PRO A 4 11.24 24.68 40.86
N ARG A 5 10.02 24.56 40.32
CA ARG A 5 8.73 24.43 41.05
C ARG A 5 7.71 23.60 40.21
N PRO A 6 6.63 23.02 40.77
CA PRO A 6 6.61 21.68 41.34
C PRO A 6 5.43 20.79 40.83
N PHE A 7 5.40 19.54 41.29
CA PHE A 7 4.29 18.59 41.18
C PHE A 7 3.08 18.96 42.07
N ALA A 8 1.88 18.54 41.63
CA ALA A 8 0.67 18.19 42.39
C ALA A 8 -0.36 19.26 42.85
N GLY A 9 -1.65 18.92 42.67
CA GLY A 9 -2.85 19.55 43.23
C GLY A 9 -4.07 19.37 42.32
N TRP A 10 -4.68 18.19 42.20
CA TRP A 10 -5.90 17.80 42.95
C TRP A 10 -6.92 18.95 43.08
N PHE A 11 -7.71 19.18 42.04
CA PHE A 11 -8.95 19.95 42.15
C PHE A 11 -10.12 18.98 42.29
N VAL A 12 -10.57 18.85 43.53
CA VAL A 12 -11.86 18.27 43.92
C VAL A 12 -12.95 19.20 43.42
N CYS A 13 -13.87 18.71 42.59
CA CYS A 13 -15.12 19.43 42.29
C CYS A 13 -16.29 18.66 42.94
N PRO A 14 -17.06 19.31 43.83
CA PRO A 14 -18.10 18.66 44.62
C PRO A 14 -19.40 18.49 43.84
N SER A 15 -19.96 17.28 43.99
CA SER A 15 -21.39 16.95 44.10
C SER A 15 -22.44 17.91 43.52
N GLY A 16 -23.04 17.46 42.42
CA GLY A 16 -24.49 17.39 42.32
C GLY A 16 -25.15 18.34 41.32
N LEU A 17 -25.48 17.83 40.12
CA LEU A 17 -26.81 18.05 39.54
C LEU A 17 -27.12 17.05 38.40
N THR A 18 -28.13 16.22 38.69
CA THR A 18 -29.21 15.72 37.83
C THR A 18 -28.90 14.83 36.61
N ASP A 19 -29.27 13.56 36.83
CA ASP A 19 -30.07 12.68 35.96
C ASP A 19 -29.45 12.09 34.68
N PHE A 20 -28.65 11.07 34.97
CA PHE A 20 -28.44 9.87 34.17
C PHE A 20 -29.69 8.97 34.24
N SER A 21 -30.57 9.04 33.23
CA SER A 21 -31.53 8.01 32.76
C SER A 21 -32.61 8.76 31.98
N SER A 22 -32.69 8.69 30.66
CA SER A 22 -33.20 7.53 29.95
C SER A 22 -33.05 7.84 28.46
N GLU A 23 -32.36 7.02 27.68
CA GLU A 23 -32.69 6.95 26.25
C GLU A 23 -32.77 5.51 25.77
N PRO A 24 -33.78 5.23 24.92
CA PRO A 24 -34.36 3.92 24.77
C PRO A 24 -33.84 3.23 23.51
N LEU A 25 -33.92 1.90 23.55
CA LEU A 25 -34.06 0.95 22.45
C LEU A 25 -34.01 1.55 21.04
N CYS A 26 -32.87 1.37 20.38
CA CYS A 26 -32.73 1.54 18.94
C CYS A 26 -33.37 0.33 18.24
N SER A 27 -34.69 0.37 18.11
CA SER A 27 -35.45 -0.45 17.17
C SER A 27 -36.48 0.45 16.53
N ASP A 28 -36.21 0.96 15.34
CA ASP A 28 -37.20 0.97 14.28
C ASP A 28 -36.55 1.19 12.91
N ASN A 29 -36.93 0.28 12.02
CA ASN A 29 -36.67 0.32 10.60
C ASN A 29 -37.12 1.66 10.00
N ARG A 30 -36.28 2.27 9.16
CA ARG A 30 -36.78 3.20 8.16
C ARG A 30 -36.14 2.91 6.82
N GLU A 31 -37.01 2.40 5.95
CA GLU A 31 -36.83 2.16 4.54
C GLU A 31 -36.12 3.29 3.80
N SER A 32 -35.25 2.85 2.89
CA SER A 32 -35.01 3.40 1.56
C SER A 32 -35.81 4.65 1.17
N ALA A 33 -35.10 5.76 0.96
CA ALA A 33 -35.38 6.64 -0.16
C ALA A 33 -34.11 7.38 -0.56
N ASN A 34 -33.75 7.15 -1.82
CA ASN A 34 -32.71 7.82 -2.57
C ASN A 34 -33.04 9.31 -2.77
N SER A 35 -32.03 10.03 -3.26
CA SER A 35 -32.05 11.35 -3.89
C SER A 35 -32.00 12.60 -2.99
N GLU A 36 -30.85 13.29 -3.13
CA GLU A 36 -30.74 14.76 -3.12
C GLU A 36 -30.73 15.52 -1.78
N SER A 37 -29.60 15.54 -1.06
CA SER A 37 -29.27 16.74 -0.24
C SER A 37 -27.80 17.00 0.12
N ARG A 38 -26.79 16.35 -0.47
CA ARG A 38 -25.37 16.71 -0.24
C ARG A 38 -24.72 17.36 -1.45
N ALA A 39 -25.35 18.45 -1.90
CA ALA A 39 -24.84 19.35 -2.92
C ALA A 39 -24.39 20.69 -2.31
N ARG A 40 -23.36 20.71 -1.44
CA ARG A 40 -22.58 21.93 -1.11
C ARG A 40 -21.17 21.54 -0.66
N LEU A 41 -20.28 21.37 -1.62
CA LEU A 41 -18.86 21.79 -1.66
C LEU A 41 -18.29 21.19 -2.94
N GLY A 42 -18.40 21.93 -4.03
CA GLY A 42 -17.90 21.56 -5.35
C GLY A 42 -16.38 21.60 -5.43
N VAL A 43 -15.70 20.67 -4.78
CA VAL A 43 -14.34 20.29 -5.19
C VAL A 43 -14.51 19.22 -6.26
N LYS A 44 -14.64 19.65 -7.52
CA LYS A 44 -14.46 18.78 -8.68
C LYS A 44 -12.98 18.36 -8.72
N THR A 45 -12.55 17.47 -7.85
CA THR A 45 -11.29 16.74 -8.05
C THR A 45 -11.54 15.71 -9.13
N GLY A 46 -11.70 16.19 -10.37
CA GLY A 46 -11.52 15.41 -11.58
C GLY A 46 -10.05 15.07 -11.76
N VAL A 47 -9.40 14.50 -10.74
CA VAL A 47 -8.10 13.89 -10.94
C VAL A 47 -8.40 12.50 -11.47
N SER A 48 -8.66 12.42 -12.77
CA SER A 48 -8.39 11.21 -13.54
C SER A 48 -6.89 10.95 -13.42
N ARG A 49 -6.47 10.41 -12.27
CA ARG A 49 -5.14 9.87 -12.07
C ARG A 49 -5.09 8.61 -12.90
N LYS A 50 -4.98 8.75 -14.22
CA LYS A 50 -4.20 7.80 -15.01
C LYS A 50 -2.77 7.93 -14.50
N ALA A 51 -2.52 7.41 -13.30
CA ALA A 51 -1.18 7.11 -12.84
C ALA A 51 -0.62 6.20 -13.92
N LYS A 52 0.40 6.68 -14.63
CA LYS A 52 1.13 5.87 -15.61
C LYS A 52 1.75 4.73 -14.85
N PHE A 53 1.00 3.63 -14.73
CA PHE A 53 1.56 2.37 -14.32
C PHE A 53 2.56 1.99 -15.41
N VAL A 54 3.79 1.68 -15.01
CA VAL A 54 4.93 1.46 -15.92
C VAL A 54 4.67 0.33 -16.93
N LEU A 55 3.73 -0.57 -16.60
CA LEU A 55 3.28 -1.70 -17.42
C LEU A 55 1.82 -1.53 -17.85
N THR A 56 1.47 -2.04 -19.02
CA THR A 56 0.06 -2.08 -19.44
C THR A 56 -0.74 -3.07 -18.56
N LYS A 57 -2.07 -3.00 -18.63
CA LYS A 57 -2.92 -3.96 -17.89
C LYS A 57 -2.71 -5.39 -18.40
N GLU A 58 -2.52 -5.52 -19.70
CA GLU A 58 -2.36 -6.78 -20.42
C GLU A 58 -1.04 -7.46 -20.04
N GLU A 59 0.08 -6.73 -20.11
CA GLU A 59 1.40 -7.26 -19.71
C GLU A 59 1.39 -7.82 -18.29
N ARG A 60 0.77 -7.10 -17.35
CA ARG A 60 0.64 -7.57 -15.98
C ARG A 60 -0.17 -8.86 -15.87
N GLN A 61 -1.28 -8.96 -16.59
CA GLN A 61 -2.09 -10.17 -16.58
C GLN A 61 -1.30 -11.36 -17.13
N THR A 62 -0.51 -11.16 -18.20
CA THR A 62 0.36 -12.23 -18.73
C THR A 62 1.42 -12.69 -17.73
N ILE A 63 1.91 -11.80 -16.87
CA ILE A 63 2.88 -12.15 -15.82
C ILE A 63 2.17 -12.92 -14.71
N VAL A 64 0.99 -12.48 -14.29
CA VAL A 64 0.20 -13.16 -13.26
C VAL A 64 -0.18 -14.57 -13.70
N THR A 65 -0.57 -14.77 -14.96
CA THR A 65 -0.91 -16.12 -15.45
C THR A 65 0.29 -17.04 -15.58
N LYS A 66 1.49 -16.51 -15.85
CA LYS A 66 2.72 -17.31 -15.97
C LYS A 66 3.26 -17.78 -14.61
N PHE A 67 3.29 -16.90 -13.62
CA PHE A 67 3.95 -17.16 -12.33
C PHE A 67 2.96 -17.43 -11.18
N GLY A 68 1.66 -17.18 -11.39
CA GLY A 68 0.61 -17.39 -10.41
C GLY A 68 0.18 -18.85 -10.34
N LYS A 69 -0.18 -19.30 -9.14
CA LYS A 69 -0.81 -20.62 -8.93
C LYS A 69 -2.25 -20.64 -9.46
N SER A 70 -2.92 -19.48 -9.38
CA SER A 70 -4.24 -19.23 -9.98
C SER A 70 -4.23 -17.91 -10.76
N PRO A 71 -5.15 -17.71 -11.72
CA PRO A 71 -5.17 -16.52 -12.59
C PRO A 71 -5.49 -15.20 -11.86
N THR A 72 -5.91 -15.27 -10.60
CA THR A 72 -6.27 -14.10 -9.78
C THR A 72 -5.25 -13.83 -8.67
N ASP A 73 -4.23 -14.67 -8.51
CA ASP A 73 -3.26 -14.56 -7.42
C ASP A 73 -2.22 -13.46 -7.68
N THR A 74 -2.53 -12.26 -7.20
CA THR A 74 -1.60 -11.10 -7.24
C THR A 74 -0.69 -11.02 -6.01
N GLY A 75 -0.99 -11.78 -4.95
CA GLY A 75 -0.25 -11.80 -3.68
C GLY A 75 0.91 -12.79 -3.64
N ALA A 76 1.04 -13.67 -4.64
CA ALA A 76 2.10 -14.67 -4.69
C ALA A 76 3.48 -14.00 -4.76
N THR A 77 4.45 -14.56 -4.03
CA THR A 77 5.79 -13.95 -3.97
C THR A 77 6.49 -14.07 -5.32
N GLU A 78 6.23 -15.14 -6.07
CA GLU A 78 6.72 -15.37 -7.43
C GLU A 78 6.27 -14.25 -8.39
N VAL A 79 4.96 -14.00 -8.42
CA VAL A 79 4.32 -12.97 -9.24
C VAL A 79 4.89 -11.58 -8.92
N GLN A 80 5.03 -11.25 -7.64
CA GLN A 80 5.58 -9.95 -7.23
C GLN A 80 7.05 -9.77 -7.66
N VAL A 81 7.87 -10.82 -7.56
CA VAL A 81 9.27 -10.77 -8.01
C VAL A 81 9.35 -10.55 -9.52
N ALA A 82 8.49 -11.22 -10.31
CA ALA A 82 8.42 -11.01 -11.75
C ALA A 82 8.01 -9.57 -12.09
N LEU A 83 6.94 -9.05 -11.47
CA LEU A 83 6.47 -7.67 -11.67
C LEU A 83 7.51 -6.61 -11.33
N ILE A 84 8.23 -6.79 -10.21
CA ILE A 84 9.30 -5.87 -9.80
C ILE A 84 10.47 -5.94 -10.78
N THR A 85 10.78 -7.13 -11.31
CA THR A 85 11.88 -7.32 -12.26
C THR A 85 11.60 -6.60 -13.58
N GLU A 86 10.38 -6.70 -14.13
CA GLU A 86 9.98 -5.94 -15.31
C GLU A 86 10.08 -4.43 -15.09
N ARG A 87 9.66 -3.96 -13.90
CA ARG A 87 9.78 -2.54 -13.54
C ARG A 87 11.24 -2.09 -13.44
N ILE A 88 12.13 -2.93 -12.93
CA ILE A 88 13.58 -2.67 -12.90
C ILE A 88 14.12 -2.55 -14.32
N ASN A 89 13.77 -3.48 -15.21
CA ASN A 89 14.22 -3.48 -16.61
C ASN A 89 13.82 -2.16 -17.30
N TYR A 90 12.56 -1.75 -17.16
CA TYR A 90 12.09 -0.46 -17.68
C TYR A 90 12.86 0.75 -17.10
N LEU A 91 12.99 0.83 -15.77
CA LEU A 91 13.66 1.95 -15.11
C LEU A 91 15.14 2.03 -15.48
N THR A 92 15.81 0.89 -15.67
CA THR A 92 17.20 0.88 -16.12
C THR A 92 17.36 1.45 -17.53
N GLY A 93 16.40 1.20 -18.43
CA GLY A 93 16.35 1.84 -19.74
C GLY A 93 16.14 3.36 -19.64
N HIS A 94 15.18 3.78 -18.80
CA HIS A 94 14.86 5.20 -18.59
C HIS A 94 16.05 6.00 -18.01
N LEU A 95 16.82 5.40 -17.09
CA LEU A 95 17.98 6.07 -16.49
C LEU A 95 19.19 6.18 -17.43
N LYS A 96 19.28 5.32 -18.46
CA LYS A 96 20.32 5.44 -19.50
C LYS A 96 20.13 6.71 -20.32
N THR A 97 18.89 7.06 -20.65
CA THR A 97 18.56 8.30 -21.38
C THR A 97 18.54 9.51 -20.45
N HIS A 98 18.02 9.37 -19.24
CA HIS A 98 17.90 10.47 -18.26
C HIS A 98 18.86 10.29 -17.07
N LYS A 99 20.13 10.66 -17.28
CA LYS A 99 21.19 10.47 -16.28
C LYS A 99 21.01 11.30 -15.00
N HIS A 100 20.32 12.44 -15.08
CA HIS A 100 20.13 13.38 -13.96
C HIS A 100 18.88 13.12 -13.10
N ASP A 101 18.07 12.09 -13.42
CA ASP A 101 16.89 11.78 -12.59
C ASP A 101 17.29 10.98 -11.33
N HIS A 102 17.48 11.72 -10.23
CA HIS A 102 17.80 11.15 -8.93
C HIS A 102 16.60 10.51 -8.23
N HIS A 103 15.37 10.97 -8.50
CA HIS A 103 14.17 10.42 -7.88
C HIS A 103 13.87 9.02 -8.41
N SER A 104 13.95 8.84 -9.73
CA SER A 104 13.81 7.52 -10.36
C SER A 104 14.94 6.58 -9.96
N ARG A 105 16.17 7.06 -9.81
CA ARG A 105 17.30 6.26 -9.29
C ARG A 105 17.07 5.79 -7.85
N ARG A 106 16.56 6.67 -6.99
CA ARG A 106 16.18 6.29 -5.62
C ARG A 106 15.07 5.23 -5.63
N GLY A 107 14.04 5.41 -6.45
CA GLY A 107 12.97 4.43 -6.63
C GLY A 107 13.48 3.07 -7.11
N LEU A 108 14.43 3.06 -8.05
CA LEU A 108 15.09 1.85 -8.52
C LEU A 108 15.80 1.10 -7.38
N LEU A 109 16.58 1.79 -6.54
CA LEU A 109 17.27 1.17 -5.41
C LEU A 109 16.28 0.55 -4.41
N MET A 110 15.14 1.21 -4.16
CA MET A 110 14.10 0.65 -3.31
C MET A 110 13.49 -0.62 -3.89
N LEU A 111 13.24 -0.67 -5.20
CA LEU A 111 12.73 -1.87 -5.89
C LEU A 111 13.71 -3.04 -5.85
N VAL A 112 15.01 -2.77 -6.06
CA VAL A 112 16.07 -3.79 -5.93
C VAL A 112 16.11 -4.36 -4.51
N GLY A 113 16.00 -3.50 -3.49
CA GLY A 113 15.92 -3.91 -2.10
C GLY A 113 14.68 -4.76 -1.79
N GLN A 114 13.51 -4.36 -2.31
CA GLN A 114 12.27 -5.12 -2.17
C GLN A 114 12.39 -6.51 -2.81
N ARG A 115 12.90 -6.60 -4.04
CA ARG A 115 13.15 -7.88 -4.72
C ARG A 115 14.06 -8.79 -3.91
N ARG A 116 15.16 -8.25 -3.36
CA ARG A 116 16.09 -9.02 -2.50
C ARG A 116 15.39 -9.56 -1.25
N ARG A 117 14.52 -8.78 -0.61
CA ARG A 117 13.74 -9.23 0.56
C ARG A 117 12.79 -10.37 0.21
N LEU A 118 12.09 -10.29 -0.91
CA LEU A 118 11.19 -11.34 -1.38
C LEU A 118 11.94 -12.63 -1.72
N LEU A 119 13.09 -12.53 -2.39
CA LEU A 119 13.94 -13.69 -2.68
C LEU A 119 14.49 -14.35 -1.40
N ASN A 120 14.90 -13.54 -0.41
CA ASN A 120 15.32 -14.05 0.89
C ASN A 120 14.17 -14.74 1.65
N TYR A 121 12.94 -14.24 1.51
CA TYR A 121 11.75 -14.87 2.08
C TYR A 121 11.48 -16.24 1.43
N LEU A 122 11.50 -16.31 0.10
CA LEU A 122 11.34 -17.57 -0.63
C LEU A 122 12.42 -18.59 -0.27
N THR A 123 13.67 -18.17 -0.12
CA THR A 123 14.76 -19.07 0.31
C THR A 123 14.46 -19.74 1.66
N LYS A 124 13.74 -19.05 2.57
CA LYS A 124 13.38 -19.61 3.88
C LYS A 124 12.12 -20.46 3.87
N LYS A 125 11.18 -20.15 2.98
CA LYS A 125 9.89 -20.85 2.86
C LYS A 125 10.00 -22.09 1.97
N ASP A 126 10.45 -21.89 0.73
CA ASP A 126 10.39 -22.87 -0.35
C ASP A 126 11.67 -22.78 -1.23
N LEU A 127 12.61 -23.70 -1.01
CA LEU A 127 13.89 -23.72 -1.74
C LEU A 127 13.72 -24.07 -3.22
N GLU A 128 12.77 -24.92 -3.55
CA GLU A 128 12.52 -25.36 -4.92
C GLU A 128 11.95 -24.23 -5.78
N GLY A 129 10.95 -23.52 -5.27
CA GLY A 129 10.38 -22.34 -5.93
C GLY A 129 11.42 -21.24 -6.15
N TYR A 130 12.28 -20.99 -5.15
CA TYR A 130 13.41 -20.05 -5.30
C TYR A 130 14.35 -20.44 -6.46
N ARG A 131 14.72 -21.72 -6.56
CA ARG A 131 15.60 -22.23 -7.63
C ARG A 131 14.94 -22.14 -9.01
N ALA A 132 13.65 -22.46 -9.11
CA ALA A 132 12.88 -22.35 -10.35
C ALA A 132 12.84 -20.89 -10.84
N LEU A 133 12.48 -19.95 -9.96
CA LEU A 133 12.40 -18.53 -10.30
C LEU A 133 13.73 -17.92 -10.72
N ILE A 134 14.84 -18.32 -10.08
CA ILE A 134 16.17 -17.84 -10.47
C ILE A 134 16.54 -18.30 -11.88
N LYS A 135 16.19 -19.54 -12.23
CA LYS A 135 16.44 -20.07 -13.58
C LYS A 135 15.60 -19.34 -14.62
N GLU A 136 14.32 -19.12 -14.34
CA GLU A 136 13.40 -18.44 -15.25
C GLU A 136 13.77 -16.97 -15.47
N LEU A 137 14.14 -16.25 -14.40
CA LEU A 137 14.47 -14.82 -14.47
C LEU A 137 15.95 -14.54 -14.78
N GLY A 138 16.80 -15.57 -14.82
CA GLY A 138 18.24 -15.42 -15.12
C GLY A 138 19.02 -14.57 -14.11
N LEU A 139 18.58 -14.52 -12.85
CA LEU A 139 19.20 -13.67 -11.82
C LEU A 139 20.47 -14.33 -11.26
N ARG A 140 21.61 -13.64 -11.35
CA ARG A 140 22.89 -14.08 -10.75
C ARG A 140 23.00 -13.62 -9.30
N LYS A 141 23.59 -14.46 -8.43
CA LYS A 141 23.83 -14.19 -7.00
C LYS A 141 25.31 -14.00 -6.74
#